data_AF-A0A962I391-F1
#
_entry.id   AF-A0A962I391-F1
#
_cell.length_a   1.000
_cell.length_b   1.000
_cell.length_c   1.000
_cell.angle_alpha   90.00
_cell.angle_beta   90.00
_cell.angle_gamma   90.00
#
_symmetry.space_group_name_H-M   'P 1'
#
loop_
_entity.id
_entity.type
_entity.pdbx_description
1 polymer ?
#
loop_
_entity_poly.entity_id
_entity_poly.type
_entity_poly.pdbx_seq_one_letter_code
_entity_poly.pdbx_strand_id
1 'polypeptide(L)'
;MTPRLPSARAAAAIASGRLSRRQWLQGLAAAGLLGGLAPRQLRAQAAPRFIAEPFRLGVASGYPTPDGISLWTRLAPMPLVENGGLSPDEWLPVRWQVAEDERFGRPVAEGQVRAVPELAHSVHVDVQGLRPD
;
A
#
# COMPACT_ATOMS: atom_id res chain seq x y z
N MET A 1 46.46 50.69 -31.66
CA MET A 1 47.28 50.89 -30.44
C MET A 1 47.02 49.70 -29.52
N THR A 2 47.98 48.77 -29.43
CA THR A 2 47.89 47.55 -28.62
C THR A 2 48.49 47.76 -27.23
N PRO A 3 48.06 46.99 -26.22
CA PRO A 3 49.06 46.35 -25.38
C PRO A 3 48.79 44.87 -25.03
N ARG A 4 49.90 44.12 -24.96
CA ARG A 4 50.15 42.87 -24.20
C ARG A 4 50.80 43.29 -22.86
N LEU A 5 50.87 42.53 -21.76
CA LEU A 5 50.42 41.19 -21.32
C LEU A 5 50.44 41.22 -19.75
N PRO A 6 49.82 40.31 -18.97
CA PRO A 6 50.44 39.00 -18.70
C PRO A 6 49.51 37.83 -18.28
N SER A 7 50.13 36.71 -17.91
CA SER A 7 49.58 35.38 -17.63
C SER A 7 49.40 35.05 -16.14
N ALA A 8 48.85 33.84 -15.89
CA ALA A 8 48.78 33.09 -14.63
C ALA A 8 47.72 33.58 -13.61
N ARG A 9 46.87 32.72 -13.04
CA ARG A 9 47.19 31.47 -12.33
C ARG A 9 46.11 30.39 -12.44
N ALA A 10 46.53 29.17 -12.13
CA ALA A 10 45.79 27.92 -12.10
C ALA A 10 44.32 27.98 -11.61
N ALA A 11 43.44 27.36 -12.40
CA ALA A 11 42.26 26.66 -11.90
C ALA A 11 42.34 25.21 -12.43
N ALA A 12 42.07 24.24 -11.57
CA ALA A 12 42.38 22.83 -11.84
C ALA A 12 41.62 22.28 -13.06
N ALA A 13 42.28 21.40 -13.81
CA ALA A 13 41.66 20.65 -14.89
C ALA A 13 40.49 19.81 -14.34
N ILE A 14 39.27 20.16 -14.71
CA ILE A 14 38.11 19.27 -14.55
C ILE A 14 38.33 18.13 -15.54
N ALA A 15 38.88 17.02 -15.05
CA ALA A 15 39.20 15.86 -15.86
C ALA A 15 37.90 15.20 -16.34
N SER A 16 37.54 15.46 -17.60
CA SER A 16 36.45 14.78 -18.33
C SER A 16 36.79 13.31 -18.62
N GLY A 17 36.99 12.52 -17.57
CA GLY A 17 37.29 11.10 -17.65
C GLY A 17 36.09 10.32 -18.17
N ARG A 18 36.25 9.66 -19.32
CA ARG A 18 35.24 8.72 -19.84
C ARG A 18 35.15 7.53 -18.89
N LEU A 19 34.12 7.50 -18.03
CA LEU A 19 33.82 6.36 -17.16
C LEU A 19 33.69 5.09 -18.01
N SER A 20 34.53 4.09 -17.75
CA SER A 20 34.46 2.83 -18.49
C SER A 20 33.16 2.08 -18.13
N ARG A 21 32.63 1.29 -19.07
CA ARG A 21 31.46 0.43 -18.84
C ARG A 21 31.61 -0.44 -17.58
N ARG A 22 32.83 -0.89 -17.27
CA ARG A 22 33.14 -1.67 -16.06
C ARG A 22 32.94 -0.84 -14.78
N GLN A 23 33.48 0.37 -14.71
CA GLN A 23 33.29 1.27 -13.57
C GLN A 23 31.82 1.66 -13.39
N TRP A 24 31.09 1.87 -14.50
CA TRP A 24 29.64 2.11 -14.49
C TRP A 24 28.85 0.94 -13.90
N LEU A 25 29.12 -0.29 -14.35
CA LEU A 25 28.47 -1.49 -13.83
C LEU A 25 28.84 -1.77 -12.36
N GLN A 26 30.09 -1.50 -11.96
CA GLN A 26 30.53 -1.60 -10.56
C GLN A 26 29.83 -0.57 -9.67
N GLY A 27 29.66 0.67 -10.13
CA GLY A 27 28.89 1.70 -9.43
C GLY A 27 27.42 1.31 -9.23
N LEU A 28 26.76 0.79 -10.28
CA LEU A 28 25.38 0.30 -10.21
C LEU A 28 25.24 -0.91 -9.27
N ALA A 29 26.18 -1.86 -9.29
CA ALA A 29 26.18 -3.02 -8.40
C ALA A 29 26.36 -2.60 -6.92
N ALA A 30 27.27 -1.68 -6.64
CA ALA A 30 27.47 -1.14 -5.29
C ALA A 30 26.23 -0.37 -4.79
N ALA A 31 25.61 0.45 -5.65
CA ALA A 31 24.38 1.14 -5.32
C ALA A 31 23.20 0.19 -5.06
N GLY A 32 23.10 -0.91 -5.84
CA GLY A 32 22.09 -1.95 -5.64
C GLY A 32 22.24 -2.69 -4.30
N LEU A 33 23.48 -3.00 -3.88
CA LEU A 33 23.76 -3.63 -2.59
C LEU A 33 23.39 -2.71 -1.40
N LEU A 34 23.71 -1.41 -1.49
CA LEU A 34 23.34 -0.43 -0.47
C LEU A 34 21.81 -0.18 -0.44
N GLY A 35 21.16 -0.11 -1.60
CA GLY A 35 19.71 0.02 -1.72
C GLY A 35 18.93 -1.20 -1.20
N GLY A 36 19.48 -2.41 -1.36
CA GLY A 36 18.90 -3.64 -0.81
C GLY A 36 18.97 -3.75 0.71
N LEU A 37 19.90 -3.03 1.36
CA LEU A 37 20.05 -2.94 2.81
C LEU A 37 19.35 -1.72 3.43
N ALA A 38 18.76 -0.84 2.61
CA ALA A 38 17.95 0.26 3.11
C ALA A 38 16.80 -0.33 3.95
N PRO A 39 16.58 0.13 5.19
CA PRO A 39 15.52 -0.42 6.02
C PRO A 39 14.18 -0.21 5.31
N ARG A 40 13.54 -1.31 4.92
CA ARG A 40 12.14 -1.29 4.49
C ARG A 40 11.34 -0.76 5.68
N GLN A 41 11.01 0.53 5.62
CA GLN A 41 10.15 1.19 6.58
C GLN A 41 8.73 0.65 6.39
N LEU A 42 8.50 -0.55 6.93
CA LEU A 42 7.18 -1.06 7.28
C LEU A 42 6.61 -0.10 8.32
N ARG A 43 6.05 1.02 7.85
CA ARG A 43 5.19 1.87 8.66
C ARG A 43 4.00 1.01 9.03
N ALA A 44 4.06 0.46 10.25
CA ALA A 44 2.88 -0.05 10.92
C ALA A 44 1.88 1.11 10.99
N GLN A 45 0.90 1.09 10.10
CA GLN A 45 -0.25 1.98 10.18
C GLN A 45 -0.91 1.68 11.52
N ALA A 46 -1.00 2.69 12.39
CA ALA A 46 -1.69 2.53 13.67
C ALA A 46 -3.12 2.07 13.38
N ALA A 47 -3.59 1.06 14.11
CA ALA A 47 -4.95 0.58 13.94
C ALA A 47 -5.93 1.74 14.17
N PRO A 48 -6.92 1.98 13.27
CA PRO A 48 -7.88 3.05 13.44
C PRO A 48 -8.63 2.88 14.77
N ARG A 49 -8.76 3.97 15.53
CA ARG A 49 -9.48 3.99 16.79
C ARG A 49 -10.90 4.44 16.56
N PHE A 50 -11.85 3.53 16.72
CA PHE A 50 -13.27 3.82 16.63
C PHE A 50 -13.84 4.22 17.99
N ILE A 51 -14.80 5.14 17.98
CA ILE A 51 -15.56 5.58 19.18
C ILE A 51 -16.58 4.53 19.66
N ALA A 52 -16.89 3.54 18.83
CA ALA A 52 -17.79 2.42 19.08
C ALA A 52 -17.44 1.27 18.12
N GLU A 53 -18.05 0.10 18.30
CA GLU A 53 -17.95 -1.04 17.38
C GLU A 53 -18.21 -0.59 15.92
N PRO A 54 -17.25 -0.74 14.97
CA PRO A 54 -17.46 -0.30 13.59
C PRO A 54 -18.48 -1.14 12.81
N PHE A 55 -18.65 -2.43 13.13
CA PHE A 55 -19.51 -3.34 12.37
C PHE A 55 -20.97 -3.37 12.87
N ARG A 56 -21.53 -2.22 13.28
CA ARG A 56 -22.90 -2.11 13.82
C ARG A 56 -24.02 -2.54 12.86
N LEU A 57 -23.71 -2.58 11.56
CA LEU A 57 -24.63 -3.04 10.50
C LEU A 57 -24.41 -4.52 10.11
N GLY A 58 -23.52 -5.22 10.82
CA GLY A 58 -23.19 -6.62 10.58
C GLY A 58 -22.32 -6.86 9.35
N VAL A 59 -22.26 -8.13 8.96
CA VAL A 59 -21.57 -8.63 7.77
C VAL A 59 -22.56 -9.53 7.03
N ALA A 60 -22.50 -9.51 5.70
CA ALA A 60 -23.37 -10.30 4.82
C ALA A 60 -22.55 -11.00 3.73
N SER A 61 -23.14 -12.03 3.12
CA SER A 61 -22.61 -12.70 1.94
C SER A 61 -23.73 -12.98 0.94
N GLY A 62 -23.41 -13.03 -0.35
CA GLY A 62 -24.40 -13.24 -1.41
C GLY A 62 -23.77 -13.49 -2.78
N TYR A 63 -24.59 -13.53 -3.83
CA TYR A 63 -24.18 -13.76 -5.22
C TYR A 63 -23.21 -14.96 -5.40
N PRO A 64 -23.57 -16.17 -4.95
CA PRO A 64 -22.71 -17.34 -5.09
C PRO A 64 -22.50 -17.73 -6.56
N THR A 65 -21.26 -18.05 -6.92
CA THR A 65 -20.87 -18.78 -8.14
C THR A 65 -20.46 -20.21 -7.75
N PRO A 66 -20.25 -21.15 -8.69
CA PRO A 66 -19.79 -22.50 -8.35
C PRO A 66 -18.49 -22.52 -7.52
N ASP A 67 -17.66 -21.49 -7.65
CA ASP A 67 -16.33 -21.36 -7.06
C ASP A 67 -16.14 -20.04 -6.28
N GLY A 68 -17.21 -19.38 -5.85
CA GLY A 68 -17.09 -18.01 -5.34
C GLY A 68 -18.33 -17.44 -4.65
N ILE A 69 -18.13 -16.32 -3.95
CA ILE A 69 -19.18 -15.58 -3.23
C ILE A 69 -18.77 -14.12 -3.03
N SER A 70 -19.73 -13.20 -3.01
CA SER A 70 -19.51 -11.81 -2.60
C SER A 70 -19.66 -11.66 -1.08
N LEU A 71 -18.71 -10.99 -0.44
CA LEU A 71 -18.78 -10.56 0.97
C LEU A 71 -19.07 -9.05 1.03
N TRP A 72 -19.95 -8.65 1.95
CA TRP A 72 -20.33 -7.24 2.13
C TRP A 72 -20.36 -6.84 3.62
N THR A 73 -19.92 -5.62 3.92
CA THR A 73 -20.17 -4.95 5.20
C THR A 73 -20.06 -3.44 5.03
N ARG A 74 -20.41 -2.66 6.05
CA ARG A 74 -20.19 -1.21 6.11
C ARG A 74 -19.69 -0.78 7.47
N LEU A 75 -18.58 -0.04 7.49
CA LEU A 75 -18.07 0.57 8.71
C LEU A 75 -18.98 1.74 9.07
N ALA A 76 -19.68 1.64 10.21
CA ALA A 76 -20.55 2.69 10.72
C ALA A 76 -20.58 2.68 12.26
N PRO A 77 -19.54 3.19 12.94
CA PRO A 77 -19.55 3.36 14.40
C PRO A 77 -20.73 4.20 14.93
N MET A 78 -21.40 5.00 14.10
CA MET A 78 -22.66 5.72 14.40
C MET A 78 -23.62 5.69 13.18
N PRO A 79 -24.39 4.61 12.95
CA PRO A 79 -25.14 4.43 11.70
C PRO A 79 -26.21 5.48 11.36
N LEU A 80 -26.71 6.21 12.36
CA LEU A 80 -27.72 7.28 12.19
C LEU A 80 -27.10 8.68 12.03
N VAL A 81 -25.77 8.78 12.08
CA VAL A 81 -25.02 10.02 11.82
C VAL A 81 -24.52 10.00 10.38
N GLU A 82 -24.34 11.18 9.80
CA GLU A 82 -23.70 11.37 8.50
C GLU A 82 -22.36 10.60 8.42
N ASN A 83 -22.08 10.00 7.26
CA ASN A 83 -20.92 9.13 7.02
C ASN A 83 -20.74 8.00 8.05
N GLY A 84 -21.81 7.59 8.75
CA GLY A 84 -21.73 6.56 9.78
C GLY A 84 -20.89 6.96 11.00
N GLY A 85 -20.63 8.25 11.21
CA GLY A 85 -19.72 8.75 12.25
C GLY A 85 -18.23 8.62 11.92
N LEU A 86 -17.87 8.52 10.63
CA LEU A 86 -16.49 8.47 10.15
C LEU A 86 -16.09 9.77 9.44
N SER A 87 -14.78 10.00 9.32
CA SER A 87 -14.22 11.13 8.57
C SER A 87 -14.60 11.04 7.07
N PRO A 88 -15.09 12.13 6.44
CA PRO A 88 -15.40 12.15 5.01
C PRO A 88 -14.16 12.13 4.11
N ASP A 89 -12.96 12.38 4.67
CA ASP A 89 -11.72 12.54 3.90
C ASP A 89 -10.74 11.35 4.06
N GLU A 90 -11.11 10.34 4.86
CA GLU A 90 -10.22 9.23 5.24
C GLU A 90 -10.78 7.87 4.81
N TRP A 91 -9.99 7.10 4.05
CA TRP A 91 -10.27 5.70 3.76
C TRP A 91 -9.69 4.80 4.87
N LEU A 92 -10.37 3.69 5.16
CA LEU A 92 -9.97 2.76 6.22
C LEU A 92 -9.56 1.40 5.64
N PRO A 93 -8.41 0.81 6.04
CA PRO A 93 -8.02 -0.52 5.63
C PRO A 93 -8.85 -1.59 6.37
N VAL A 94 -9.58 -2.41 5.63
CA VAL A 94 -10.33 -3.56 6.17
C VAL A 94 -9.69 -4.85 5.67
N ARG A 95 -9.31 -5.73 6.61
CA ARG A 95 -8.88 -7.10 6.28
C ARG A 95 -10.09 -8.01 6.24
N TRP A 96 -10.08 -8.98 5.33
CA TRP A 96 -11.11 -10.00 5.19
C TRP A 96 -10.46 -11.37 5.04
N GLN A 97 -11.20 -12.43 5.41
CA GLN A 97 -10.73 -13.81 5.35
C GLN A 97 -11.94 -14.74 5.20
N VAL A 98 -11.75 -15.84 4.47
CA VAL A 98 -12.67 -16.99 4.37
C VAL A 98 -11.90 -18.22 4.81
N ALA A 99 -12.52 -19.11 5.59
CA ALA A 99 -11.89 -20.29 6.18
C ALA A 99 -12.81 -21.51 6.16
N GLU A 100 -12.23 -22.72 6.21
CA GLU A 100 -12.99 -23.99 6.33
C GLU A 100 -13.51 -24.26 7.75
N ASP A 101 -13.25 -23.38 8.72
CA ASP A 101 -13.70 -23.54 10.10
C ASP A 101 -13.96 -22.18 10.79
N GLU A 102 -14.93 -22.18 11.70
CA GLU A 102 -15.38 -20.99 12.46
C GLU A 102 -14.30 -20.34 13.33
N ARG A 103 -13.20 -21.06 13.62
CA ARG A 103 -12.07 -20.54 14.39
C ARG A 103 -11.01 -19.88 13.50
N PHE A 104 -11.23 -19.86 12.19
CA PHE A 104 -10.29 -19.35 11.19
C PHE A 104 -8.92 -20.05 11.25
N GLY A 105 -8.90 -21.33 11.64
CA GLY A 105 -7.68 -22.16 11.70
C GLY A 105 -7.15 -22.58 10.32
N ARG A 106 -8.02 -22.68 9.32
CA ARG A 106 -7.69 -23.02 7.93
C ARG A 106 -8.26 -21.99 6.94
N PRO A 107 -7.60 -20.83 6.77
CA PRO A 107 -8.00 -19.85 5.77
C PRO A 107 -7.77 -20.36 4.36
N VAL A 108 -8.75 -20.14 3.48
CA VAL A 108 -8.73 -20.51 2.05
C VAL A 108 -8.59 -19.30 1.14
N ALA A 109 -9.00 -18.12 1.59
CA ALA A 109 -8.78 -16.85 0.92
C ALA A 109 -8.69 -15.72 1.95
N GLU A 110 -7.83 -14.73 1.70
CA GLU A 110 -7.71 -13.55 2.54
C GLU A 110 -7.21 -12.34 1.75
N GLY A 111 -7.41 -11.14 2.30
CA GLY A 111 -6.89 -9.92 1.70
C GLY A 111 -7.18 -8.67 2.50
N GLN A 112 -6.94 -7.52 1.86
CA GLN A 112 -7.22 -6.21 2.41
C GLN A 112 -7.83 -5.31 1.32
N VAL A 113 -8.86 -4.55 1.70
CA VAL A 113 -9.59 -3.62 0.85
C VAL A 113 -9.71 -2.27 1.57
N ARG A 114 -9.91 -1.20 0.80
CA ARG A 114 -10.15 0.13 1.34
C ARG A 114 -11.66 0.38 1.45
N ALA A 115 -12.15 0.60 2.65
CA ALA A 115 -13.45 1.21 2.87
C ALA A 115 -13.30 2.72 2.62
N VAL A 116 -13.82 3.22 1.50
CA VAL A 116 -13.63 4.62 1.07
C VAL A 116 -14.87 5.48 1.37
N PRO A 117 -14.72 6.79 1.69
CA PRO A 117 -15.84 7.67 1.99
C PRO A 117 -16.89 7.76 0.87
N GLU A 118 -16.46 7.72 -0.39
CA GLU A 118 -17.31 7.82 -1.58
C GLU A 118 -18.30 6.64 -1.70
N LEU A 119 -18.01 5.52 -1.04
CA LEU A 119 -18.88 4.35 -0.91
C LEU A 119 -19.45 4.22 0.52
N ALA A 120 -19.50 5.33 1.26
CA ALA A 120 -19.97 5.42 2.64
C ALA A 120 -19.26 4.44 3.61
N HIS A 121 -17.97 4.19 3.37
CA HIS A 121 -17.14 3.19 4.05
C HIS A 121 -17.70 1.77 3.99
N SER A 122 -18.42 1.46 2.91
CA SER A 122 -18.81 0.09 2.57
C SER A 122 -17.62 -0.70 2.04
N VAL A 123 -17.69 -2.01 2.24
CA VAL A 123 -16.74 -3.01 1.76
C VAL A 123 -17.50 -4.02 0.93
N HIS A 124 -17.00 -4.27 -0.29
CA HIS A 124 -17.45 -5.33 -1.17
C HIS A 124 -16.23 -6.13 -1.62
N VAL A 125 -16.29 -7.46 -1.51
CA VAL A 125 -15.20 -8.36 -1.90
C VAL A 125 -15.80 -9.56 -2.63
N ASP A 126 -15.48 -9.71 -3.91
CA ASP A 126 -15.81 -10.92 -4.66
C ASP A 126 -14.69 -11.95 -4.48
N VAL A 127 -14.99 -13.04 -3.78
CA VAL A 127 -14.09 -14.17 -3.56
C VAL A 127 -14.31 -15.20 -4.67
N GLN A 128 -13.22 -15.76 -5.19
CA GLN A 128 -13.20 -16.66 -6.35
C GLN A 128 -12.20 -17.82 -6.08
N GLY A 129 -12.30 -18.91 -6.82
CA GLY A 129 -11.40 -20.08 -6.66
C GLY A 129 -11.66 -20.90 -5.39
N LEU A 130 -12.84 -20.76 -4.77
CA LEU A 130 -13.31 -21.65 -3.70
C LEU A 130 -13.66 -23.03 -4.29
N ARG A 131 -13.64 -24.06 -3.43
CA ARG A 131 -14.05 -25.42 -3.81
C ARG A 131 -15.58 -25.47 -3.93
N PRO A 132 -16.15 -25.95 -5.05
CA PRO A 132 -17.59 -26.21 -5.17
C PRO A 132 -18.06 -27.32 -4.21
N ASP A 133 -19.35 -27.29 -3.87
CA ASP A 133 -20.06 -28.36 -3.15
C ASP A 133 -20.62 -29.45 -4.10
#